data_AF-A0A973ZAW5-F1
#
_entry.id   AF-A0A973ZAW5-F1
#
_cell.length_a   1.000
_cell.length_b   1.000
_cell.length_c   1.000
_cell.angle_alpha   90.00
_cell.angle_beta   90.00
_cell.angle_gamma   90.00
#
_symmetry.space_group_name_H-M   'P 1'
#
loop_
_entity.id
_entity.type
_entity.pdbx_description
1 polymer ?
#
loop_
_entity_poly.entity_id
_entity_poly.type
_entity_poly.pdbx_seq_one_letter_code
_entity_poly.pdbx_strand_id
1 'polypeptide(L)'
;LMGYPVLVSGDGSCLKLNVGLPYGLSPATTQWLGTVATHLAKEMGNAVTDAKAKGIDAKFANPIAKFNGKGICGDPESIHGIVTDLVNSDKPAVDFPLLKDYGLSAQSFHPKIAGARLYADVLEASLNGWAP
;
A
#
# COMPACT_ATOMS: atom_id res chain seq x y z
N LEU A 1 3.12 -10.12 12.17
CA LEU A 1 3.62 -9.48 10.92
C LEU A 1 2.42 -8.99 10.11
N MET A 2 2.32 -7.68 9.86
CA MET A 2 1.28 -7.11 8.99
C MET A 2 1.76 -7.11 7.54
N GLY A 3 0.94 -7.59 6.61
CA GLY A 3 1.22 -7.59 5.17
C GLY A 3 0.90 -6.27 4.49
N TYR A 4 1.02 -6.25 3.16
CA TYR A 4 0.65 -5.12 2.31
C TYR A 4 -0.52 -5.49 1.39
N PRO A 5 -1.46 -4.57 1.12
CA PRO A 5 -2.54 -4.78 0.18
C PRO A 5 -2.05 -4.62 -1.26
N VAL A 6 -2.89 -4.99 -2.22
CA VAL A 6 -2.73 -4.51 -3.60
C VAL A 6 -2.99 -3.01 -3.60
N LEU A 7 -1.99 -2.21 -3.99
CA LEU A 7 -2.03 -0.76 -3.84
C LEU A 7 -3.07 -0.10 -4.75
N VAL A 8 -3.21 -0.55 -6.00
CA VAL A 8 -4.06 0.09 -7.00
C VAL A 8 -5.30 -0.77 -7.27
N SER A 9 -6.46 -0.15 -7.19
CA SER A 9 -7.73 -0.74 -7.63
C SER A 9 -7.92 -0.45 -9.11
N GLY A 10 -8.28 -1.46 -9.90
CA GLY A 10 -8.47 -1.31 -11.34
C GLY A 10 -7.16 -1.18 -12.13
N ASP A 11 -7.16 -0.35 -13.18
CA ASP A 11 -6.07 -0.25 -14.15
C ASP A 11 -5.05 0.87 -13.84
N GLY A 12 -5.27 1.64 -12.76
CA GLY A 12 -4.39 2.75 -12.37
C GLY A 12 -4.54 4.00 -13.22
N SER A 13 -5.60 4.11 -14.03
CA SER A 13 -5.88 5.29 -14.86
C SER A 13 -5.94 6.61 -14.09
N CYS A 14 -6.35 6.59 -12.81
CA CYS A 14 -6.39 7.78 -11.96
C CYS A 14 -4.99 8.33 -11.61
N LEU A 15 -3.93 7.54 -11.80
CA LEU A 15 -2.53 7.92 -11.54
C LEU A 15 -1.83 8.47 -12.79
N LYS A 16 -2.55 8.66 -13.90
CA LYS A 16 -2.01 9.30 -15.10
C LYS A 16 -1.94 10.81 -14.88
N LEU A 17 -0.76 11.38 -15.05
CA LEU A 17 -0.57 12.83 -14.97
C LEU A 17 -1.00 13.46 -16.30
N ASN A 18 -2.02 14.32 -16.27
CA ASN A 18 -2.52 15.06 -17.44
C ASN A 18 -1.62 16.27 -17.78
N VAL A 19 -0.32 16.05 -17.93
CA VAL A 19 0.67 17.09 -18.26
C VAL A 19 1.16 16.99 -19.71
N GLY A 20 0.34 16.45 -20.61
CA GLY A 20 0.67 16.32 -22.04
C GLY A 20 1.82 15.32 -22.34
N LEU A 21 2.26 14.56 -21.34
CA LEU A 21 3.30 13.55 -21.43
C LEU A 21 2.78 12.23 -20.84
N PRO A 22 3.20 11.05 -21.33
CA PRO A 22 2.66 9.75 -20.90
C PRO A 22 3.22 9.30 -19.53
N TYR A 23 3.21 10.18 -18.53
CA TYR A 23 3.67 9.87 -17.18
C TYR A 23 2.54 9.29 -16.33
N GLY A 24 2.81 8.16 -15.68
CA GLY A 24 1.85 7.42 -14.84
C GLY A 24 1.98 5.92 -15.03
N LEU A 25 1.01 5.17 -14.48
CA LEU A 25 0.97 3.71 -14.63
C LEU A 25 0.20 3.30 -15.88
N SER A 26 0.78 2.41 -16.66
CA SER A 26 0.06 1.67 -17.70
C SER A 26 -0.77 0.54 -17.07
N PRO A 27 -1.85 0.06 -17.70
CA PRO A 27 -2.60 -1.09 -17.20
C PRO A 27 -1.73 -2.33 -16.97
N ALA A 28 -0.74 -2.57 -17.85
CA ALA A 28 0.19 -3.68 -17.70
C ALA A 28 1.11 -3.50 -16.49
N THR A 29 1.60 -2.29 -16.24
CA THR A 29 2.40 -1.97 -15.04
C THR A 29 1.56 -2.12 -13.77
N THR A 30 0.31 -1.65 -13.78
CA THR A 30 -0.62 -1.81 -12.66
C THR A 30 -0.88 -3.29 -12.34
N GLN A 31 -1.12 -4.10 -13.38
CA GLN A 31 -1.30 -5.55 -13.21
C GLN A 31 -0.04 -6.20 -12.63
N TRP A 32 1.14 -5.85 -13.14
CA TRP A 32 2.41 -6.33 -12.61
C TRP A 32 2.63 -5.92 -11.14
N LEU A 33 2.34 -4.68 -10.76
CA LEU A 33 2.40 -4.25 -9.35
C LEU A 33 1.46 -5.08 -8.46
N GLY A 34 0.30 -5.48 -8.97
CA GLY A 34 -0.61 -6.40 -8.29
C GLY A 34 0.02 -7.79 -8.05
N THR A 35 0.81 -8.31 -9.01
CA THR A 35 1.51 -9.60 -8.82
C THR A 35 2.65 -9.48 -7.81
N VAL A 36 3.35 -8.34 -7.78
CA VAL A 36 4.37 -8.05 -6.76
C VAL A 36 3.76 -8.04 -5.36
N ALA A 37 2.60 -7.41 -5.17
CA ALA A 37 1.93 -7.37 -3.87
C ALA A 37 1.51 -8.76 -3.38
N THR A 38 0.97 -9.60 -4.26
CA THR A 38 0.58 -10.97 -3.91
C THR A 38 1.79 -11.87 -3.65
N HIS A 39 2.88 -11.71 -4.41
CA HIS A 39 4.14 -12.40 -4.15
C HIS A 39 4.74 -11.99 -2.80
N LEU A 40 4.79 -10.69 -2.49
CA LEU A 40 5.27 -10.20 -1.20
C LEU A 40 4.44 -10.76 -0.03
N ALA A 41 3.11 -10.75 -0.15
CA ALA A 41 2.24 -11.31 0.88
C ALA A 41 2.51 -12.81 1.12
N LYS A 42 2.79 -13.57 0.06
CA LYS A 42 3.19 -14.98 0.16
C LYS A 42 4.49 -15.13 0.94
N GLU A 43 5.54 -14.38 0.58
CA GLU A 43 6.84 -14.49 1.25
C GLU A 43 6.79 -14.03 2.72
N MET A 44 5.98 -13.01 3.03
CA MET A 44 5.73 -12.61 4.42
C MET A 44 5.01 -13.70 5.24
N GLY A 45 4.06 -14.40 4.62
CA GLY A 45 3.41 -15.57 5.22
C GLY A 45 4.38 -16.74 5.45
N ASN A 46 5.27 -16.99 4.49
CA ASN A 46 6.33 -17.99 4.61
C ASN A 46 7.27 -17.66 5.78
N ALA A 47 7.70 -16.40 5.91
CA ALA A 47 8.56 -15.96 7.00
C ALA A 47 7.93 -16.19 8.39
N VAL A 48 6.61 -15.97 8.53
CA VAL A 48 5.89 -16.32 9.76
C VAL A 48 5.84 -17.82 9.97
N THR A 49 5.63 -18.61 8.92
CA THR A 49 5.64 -20.08 9.00
C THR A 49 7.00 -20.59 9.49
N ASP A 50 8.11 -20.06 8.96
CA ASP A 50 9.46 -20.39 9.37
C ASP A 50 9.73 -20.01 10.83
N ALA A 51 9.23 -18.86 11.28
CA ALA A 51 9.32 -18.45 12.69
C ALA A 51 8.59 -19.45 13.60
N LYS A 52 7.38 -19.86 13.22
CA LYS A 52 6.60 -20.85 13.98
C LYS A 52 7.28 -22.21 14.03
N ALA A 53 7.94 -22.63 12.95
CA ALA A 53 8.73 -23.87 12.93
C ALA A 53 9.92 -23.84 13.92
N LYS A 54 10.36 -22.64 14.33
CA LYS A 54 11.39 -22.43 15.36
C LYS A 54 10.81 -22.21 16.77
N GLY A 55 9.51 -22.48 16.96
CA GLY A 55 8.83 -22.28 18.23
C GLY A 55 8.53 -20.81 18.58
N ILE A 56 8.66 -19.88 17.63
CA ILE A 56 8.32 -18.48 17.83
C ILE A 56 6.82 -18.31 17.59
N ASP A 57 6.13 -17.74 18.57
CA ASP A 57 4.72 -17.42 18.41
C ASP A 57 4.54 -16.19 17.50
N ALA A 58 4.11 -16.44 16.27
CA ALA A 58 3.95 -15.42 15.25
C ALA A 58 2.69 -15.66 14.41
N LYS A 59 2.06 -14.56 13.98
CA LYS A 59 0.93 -14.55 13.04
C LYS A 59 1.18 -13.61 11.88
N PHE A 60 0.68 -13.99 10.70
CA PHE A 60 0.64 -13.13 9.52
C PHE A 60 -0.77 -12.56 9.37
N ALA A 61 -0.86 -11.23 9.27
CA ALA A 61 -2.10 -10.51 9.08
C ALA A 61 -2.13 -9.99 7.63
N ASN A 62 -2.93 -10.61 6.77
CA ASN A 62 -2.97 -10.30 5.34
C ASN A 62 -4.09 -9.29 5.02
N PRO A 63 -3.76 -8.04 4.62
CA PRO A 63 -4.77 -7.01 4.38
C PRO A 63 -5.40 -7.06 2.98
N ILE A 64 -4.89 -7.87 2.04
CA ILE A 64 -5.32 -7.84 0.63
C ILE A 64 -6.84 -7.92 0.48
N ALA A 65 -7.48 -8.88 1.16
CA ALA A 65 -8.93 -9.07 1.06
C ALA A 65 -9.72 -7.86 1.59
N LYS A 66 -9.25 -7.24 2.68
CA LYS A 66 -9.91 -6.09 3.31
C LYS A 66 -9.82 -4.82 2.47
N PHE A 67 -8.76 -4.69 1.67
CA PHE A 67 -8.51 -3.57 0.76
C PHE A 67 -9.06 -3.78 -0.66
N ASN A 68 -9.71 -4.91 -0.96
CA ASN A 68 -10.21 -5.17 -2.30
C ASN A 68 -11.17 -4.06 -2.78
N GLY A 69 -10.84 -3.41 -3.90
CA GLY A 69 -11.57 -2.26 -4.45
C GLY A 69 -11.44 -0.96 -3.65
N LYS A 70 -10.58 -0.91 -2.63
CA LYS A 70 -10.39 0.24 -1.72
C LYS A 70 -8.96 0.79 -1.73
N GLY A 71 -8.10 0.28 -2.61
CA GLY A 71 -6.78 0.86 -2.86
C GLY A 71 -6.87 2.22 -3.54
N ILE A 72 -5.76 2.66 -4.12
CA ILE A 72 -5.69 3.84 -5.00
C ILE A 72 -6.65 3.65 -6.17
N CYS A 73 -7.33 4.70 -6.61
CA CYS A 73 -8.41 4.63 -7.61
C CYS A 73 -9.62 3.75 -7.20
N GLY A 74 -9.72 3.36 -5.94
CA GLY A 74 -10.84 2.55 -5.42
C GLY A 74 -12.04 3.39 -4.99
N ASP A 75 -13.11 2.72 -4.55
CA ASP A 75 -14.31 3.35 -3.99
C ASP A 75 -14.81 2.62 -2.71
N PRO A 76 -14.66 3.22 -1.51
CA PRO A 76 -13.93 4.47 -1.26
C PRO A 76 -12.41 4.27 -1.42
N GLU A 77 -11.72 5.26 -1.98
CA GLU A 77 -10.25 5.28 -2.05
C GLU A 77 -9.67 5.42 -0.63
N SER A 78 -9.03 4.36 -0.14
CA SER A 78 -8.49 4.28 1.23
C SER A 78 -6.96 4.37 1.29
N ILE A 79 -6.28 4.45 0.14
CA ILE A 79 -4.84 4.69 0.00
C ILE A 79 -4.66 5.95 -0.84
N HIS A 80 -3.77 6.85 -0.44
CA HIS A 80 -3.44 8.03 -1.22
C HIS A 80 -2.83 7.66 -2.57
N GLY A 81 -3.27 8.32 -3.65
CA GLY A 81 -2.55 8.34 -4.92
C GLY A 81 -1.32 9.25 -4.85
N ILE A 82 -1.12 10.06 -5.88
CA ILE A 82 -0.11 11.13 -5.88
C ILE A 82 -0.62 12.30 -5.04
N VAL A 83 0.13 12.68 -4.00
CA VAL A 83 -0.17 13.83 -3.14
C VAL A 83 0.97 14.84 -3.29
N THR A 84 0.64 16.07 -3.68
CA THR A 84 1.61 17.16 -3.85
C THR A 84 1.64 18.13 -2.67
N ASP A 85 0.63 18.05 -1.79
CA ASP A 85 0.58 18.86 -0.58
C ASP A 85 1.56 18.31 0.45
N LEU A 86 2.68 19.01 0.60
CA LEU A 86 3.78 18.61 1.48
C LEU A 86 3.41 18.74 2.95
N VAL A 87 3.98 17.86 3.77
CA VAL A 87 3.86 17.83 5.23
C VAL A 87 5.22 18.04 5.89
N ASN A 88 5.23 18.18 7.23
CA ASN A 88 6.47 18.44 7.98
C ASN A 88 7.56 17.38 7.79
N SER A 89 7.19 16.13 7.48
CA SER A 89 8.15 15.05 7.18
C SER A 89 8.84 15.20 5.84
N ASP A 90 8.33 16.06 4.95
CA ASP A 90 8.87 16.26 3.60
C ASP A 90 9.98 17.33 3.58
N LYS A 91 10.62 17.63 4.73
CA LYS A 91 11.67 18.64 4.84
C LYS A 91 13.06 17.99 4.98
N PRO A 92 14.05 18.34 4.12
CA PRO A 92 13.91 19.25 2.97
C PRO A 92 13.08 18.61 1.85
N ALA A 93 12.32 19.44 1.13
CA ALA A 93 11.50 19.01 -0.01
C ALA A 93 12.41 18.75 -1.21
N VAL A 94 13.18 17.67 -1.13
CA VAL A 94 14.10 17.26 -2.19
C VAL A 94 13.39 16.13 -2.89
N ASP A 95 12.63 16.42 -3.95
CA ASP A 95 12.21 15.28 -4.76
C ASP A 95 11.90 15.58 -6.22
N PHE A 96 12.36 14.63 -7.03
CA PHE A 96 12.32 14.52 -8.49
C PHE A 96 13.07 15.58 -9.33
N PRO A 97 14.20 15.22 -9.99
CA PRO A 97 14.97 16.14 -10.85
C PRO A 97 14.19 16.66 -12.07
N LEU A 98 13.05 16.05 -12.40
CA LEU A 98 12.17 16.39 -13.53
C LEU A 98 11.01 17.32 -13.15
N LEU A 99 10.69 17.46 -11.87
CA LEU A 99 9.52 18.19 -11.39
C LEU A 99 9.91 19.34 -10.47
N LYS A 100 11.10 19.93 -10.66
CA LYS A 100 11.60 21.09 -9.89
C LYS A 100 10.44 22.00 -9.50
N ASP A 101 10.25 22.18 -8.19
CA ASP A 101 9.16 22.89 -7.50
C ASP A 101 7.92 22.07 -7.09
N TYR A 102 7.85 20.78 -7.40
CA TYR A 102 6.84 19.82 -6.92
C TYR A 102 7.50 18.65 -6.19
N GLY A 103 7.36 18.62 -4.86
CA GLY A 103 7.68 17.42 -4.08
C GLY A 103 6.51 16.45 -4.09
N LEU A 104 6.81 15.15 -4.09
CA LEU A 104 5.82 14.13 -3.74
C LEU A 104 5.75 14.08 -2.21
N SER A 105 4.56 14.29 -1.65
CA SER A 105 4.38 14.17 -0.20
C SER A 105 4.63 12.74 0.24
N ALA A 106 5.24 12.56 1.43
CA ALA A 106 5.37 11.27 2.10
C ALA A 106 4.03 10.55 2.32
N GLN A 107 2.91 11.26 2.20
CA GLN A 107 1.57 10.67 2.21
C GLN A 107 1.26 9.84 0.96
N SER A 108 1.92 10.11 -0.17
CA SER A 108 1.68 9.42 -1.44
C SER A 108 1.85 7.91 -1.26
N PHE A 109 0.93 7.13 -1.85
CA PHE A 109 0.91 5.67 -1.76
C PHE A 109 0.76 5.08 -0.33
N HIS A 110 0.54 5.92 0.68
CA HIS A 110 0.28 5.50 2.06
C HIS A 110 -1.22 5.49 2.39
N PRO A 111 -1.64 4.80 3.46
CA PRO A 111 -3.04 4.72 3.84
C PRO A 111 -3.60 6.08 4.27
N LYS A 112 -4.84 6.37 3.86
CA LYS A 112 -5.65 7.42 4.48
C LYS A 112 -6.09 6.97 5.87
N ILE A 113 -6.74 7.85 6.64
CA ILE A 113 -7.36 7.50 7.94
C ILE A 113 -8.28 6.26 7.79
N ALA A 114 -9.11 6.22 6.74
CA ALA A 114 -9.95 5.05 6.46
C ALA A 114 -9.14 3.78 6.20
N GLY A 115 -8.03 3.88 5.44
CA GLY A 115 -7.12 2.76 5.20
C GLY A 115 -6.41 2.27 6.47
N ALA A 116 -6.00 3.19 7.34
CA ALA A 116 -5.44 2.85 8.65
C ALA A 116 -6.44 2.02 9.49
N ARG A 117 -7.74 2.33 9.42
CA ARG A 117 -8.76 1.51 10.08
C ARG A 117 -8.90 0.12 9.45
N LEU A 118 -8.78 -0.02 8.13
CA LEU A 118 -8.78 -1.34 7.48
C LEU A 118 -7.60 -2.21 7.95
N TYR A 119 -6.41 -1.63 8.12
CA TYR A 119 -5.27 -2.33 8.72
C TYR A 119 -5.54 -2.72 10.18
N ALA A 120 -6.12 -1.82 10.97
CA ALA A 120 -6.48 -2.12 12.36
C ALA A 120 -7.46 -3.29 12.45
N ASP A 121 -8.53 -3.30 11.63
CA ASP A 121 -9.47 -4.42 11.55
C ASP A 121 -8.78 -5.76 11.25
N VAL A 122 -7.84 -5.76 10.29
CA VAL A 122 -7.09 -6.97 9.89
C VAL A 122 -6.19 -7.45 11.02
N LEU A 123 -5.54 -6.52 11.71
CA LEU A 123 -4.70 -6.84 12.87
C LEU A 123 -5.56 -7.42 13.99
N GLU A 124 -6.61 -6.71 14.42
CA GLU A 124 -7.51 -7.13 15.49
C GLU A 124 -8.10 -8.53 15.20
N ALA A 125 -8.55 -8.79 13.97
CA ALA A 125 -9.03 -10.10 13.56
C ALA A 125 -7.95 -11.19 13.65
N SER A 126 -6.70 -10.87 13.31
CA SER A 126 -5.56 -11.80 13.39
C SER A 126 -5.14 -12.08 14.83
N LEU A 127 -5.27 -11.10 15.72
CA LEU A 127 -4.95 -11.21 17.15
C LEU A 127 -6.11 -11.81 17.96
N ASN A 128 -7.32 -11.90 17.41
CA ASN A 128 -8.47 -12.41 18.15
C ASN A 128 -8.20 -13.82 18.72
N GLY A 129 -8.48 -14.01 20.01
CA GLY A 129 -8.20 -15.26 20.74
C GLY A 129 -6.72 -15.60 20.90
N TRP A 130 -5.81 -14.67 20.62
CA TRP A 130 -4.38 -14.88 20.85
C TRP A 130 -4.03 -14.52 22.30
N ALA A 131 -3.76 -15.55 23.11
CA ALA A 131 -3.23 -15.39 24.45
C ALA A 131 -1.68 -15.48 24.40
N PRO A 132 -0.97 -14.66 25.19
CA PRO A 132 0.48 -14.75 25.32
C PRO A 132 0.95 -16.03 26.04
#